data_AF-A0A7W8EM68-F1
#
_entry.id   AF-A0A7W8EM68-F1
#
_cell.length_a   1.000
_cell.length_b   1.000
_cell.length_c   1.000
_cell.angle_alpha   90.00
_cell.angle_beta   90.00
_cell.angle_gamma   90.00
#
_symmetry.space_group_name_H-M   'P 1'
#
loop_
_entity.id
_entity.type
_entity.pdbx_description
1 polymer ?
#
loop_
_entity_poly.entity_id
_entity_poly.type
_entity_poly.pdbx_seq_one_letter_code
_entity_poly.pdbx_strand_id
1 'polypeptide(L)'
;MLQLDGNALLDNVAMLARAAKLLEVPTVLTTVGAQGGALADPIFTRISDVFPDVTPIDRTTTAAWSDPNVKAAVEATGRRKLIMAGLSTEVCLAQTVLGALKDGYEVYFASDCSAASPSRATRAARPA
;
A
#
# COMPACT_ATOMS: atom_id res chain seq x y z
N MET A 1 -7.66 20.35 1.30
CA MET A 1 -8.70 19.51 0.65
C MET A 1 -7.97 18.33 0.02
N LEU A 2 -7.49 17.34 0.76
CA LEU A 2 -8.23 16.31 1.50
C LEU A 2 -7.51 16.01 2.83
N GLN A 3 -8.18 16.20 3.96
CA GLN A 3 -7.81 15.51 5.20
C GLN A 3 -8.70 14.27 5.23
N LEU A 4 -8.13 13.09 4.94
CA LEU A 4 -8.83 11.85 5.25
C LEU A 4 -8.76 11.67 6.77
N ASP A 5 -9.91 11.58 7.43
CA ASP A 5 -10.01 11.10 8.80
C ASP A 5 -9.34 9.71 8.87
N GLY A 6 -8.52 9.46 9.90
CA GLY A 6 -7.82 8.18 10.06
C GLY A 6 -8.79 6.99 10.08
N ASN A 7 -10.01 7.18 10.60
CA ASN A 7 -11.05 6.16 10.58
C ASN A 7 -11.62 5.93 9.17
N ALA A 8 -11.84 7.01 8.41
CA ALA A 8 -12.32 6.89 7.03
C ALA A 8 -11.30 6.17 6.13
N LEU A 9 -10.00 6.48 6.29
CA LEU A 9 -8.94 5.77 5.59
C LEU A 9 -8.94 4.27 5.94
N LEU A 10 -9.06 3.96 7.24
CA LEU A 10 -9.12 2.59 7.73
C LEU A 10 -10.28 1.79 7.14
N ASP A 11 -11.45 2.40 7.10
CA ASP A 11 -12.65 1.76 6.58
C ASP A 11 -12.56 1.58 5.05
N ASN A 12 -12.03 2.57 4.32
CA ASN A 12 -11.81 2.47 2.88
C ASN A 12 -10.84 1.34 2.52
N VAL A 13 -9.71 1.25 3.23
CA VAL A 13 -8.72 0.18 3.01
C VAL A 13 -9.33 -1.19 3.33
N ALA A 14 -10.11 -1.31 4.41
CA ALA A 14 -10.80 -2.55 4.75
C ALA A 14 -11.85 -2.94 3.70
N MET A 15 -12.60 -1.97 3.14
CA MET A 15 -13.55 -2.20 2.05
C MET A 15 -12.83 -2.66 0.78
N LEU A 16 -11.72 -2.02 0.41
CA LEU A 16 -10.90 -2.42 -0.74
C LEU A 16 -10.36 -3.85 -0.57
N ALA A 17 -9.85 -4.19 0.60
CA ALA A 17 -9.39 -5.54 0.93
C ALA A 17 -10.50 -6.58 0.79
N ARG A 18 -11.68 -6.30 1.35
CA ARG A 18 -12.85 -7.20 1.24
C ARG A 18 -13.32 -7.36 -0.20
N ALA A 19 -13.34 -6.28 -0.98
CA ALA A 19 -13.69 -6.32 -2.39
C ALA A 19 -12.69 -7.15 -3.20
N ALA A 20 -11.39 -6.97 -2.96
CA ALA A 20 -10.34 -7.76 -3.60
C ALA A 20 -10.49 -9.27 -3.28
N LYS A 21 -10.80 -9.62 -2.03
CA LYS A 21 -11.08 -11.01 -1.64
C LYS A 21 -12.32 -11.57 -2.34
N LEU A 22 -13.43 -10.81 -2.34
CA LEU A 22 -14.70 -11.24 -2.95
C LEU A 22 -14.57 -11.45 -4.47
N LEU A 23 -13.76 -10.62 -5.13
CA LEU A 23 -13.48 -10.69 -6.56
C LEU A 23 -12.31 -11.62 -6.92
N GLU A 24 -11.77 -12.35 -5.93
CA GLU A 24 -10.65 -13.27 -6.11
C GLU A 24 -9.42 -12.61 -6.78
N VAL A 25 -9.19 -11.33 -6.47
CA VAL A 25 -8.04 -10.57 -6.96
C VAL A 25 -6.78 -11.01 -6.19
N PRO A 26 -5.72 -11.48 -6.88
CA PRO A 26 -4.46 -11.80 -6.23
C PRO A 26 -3.92 -10.58 -5.48
N THR A 27 -3.67 -10.74 -4.18
CA THR A 27 -3.30 -9.63 -3.29
C THR A 27 -1.91 -9.87 -2.70
N VAL A 28 -1.02 -8.90 -2.86
CA VAL A 28 0.34 -8.91 -2.29
C VAL A 28 0.40 -7.88 -1.16
N LEU A 29 0.67 -8.34 0.06
CA LEU A 29 0.81 -7.49 1.25
C LEU A 29 2.29 -7.25 1.53
N THR A 30 2.67 -6.01 1.83
CA THR A 30 4.06 -5.65 2.18
C THR A 30 4.12 -4.72 3.39
N THR A 31 5.16 -4.84 4.20
CA THR A 31 5.46 -3.96 5.34
C THR A 31 6.87 -3.41 5.25
N VAL A 32 7.16 -2.30 5.92
CA VAL A 32 8.53 -1.77 6.01
C VAL A 32 8.99 -1.81 7.46
N GLY A 33 9.93 -2.71 7.79
CA GLY A 33 10.48 -2.84 9.13
C GLY A 33 9.43 -3.23 10.18
N ALA A 34 8.57 -4.20 9.88
CA ALA A 34 7.55 -4.68 10.82
C ALA A 34 8.14 -5.39 12.04
N GLN A 35 9.36 -5.90 11.97
CA GLN A 35 10.09 -6.36 13.15
C GLN A 35 10.48 -5.19 14.06
N GLY A 36 9.56 -4.83 14.98
CA GLY A 36 9.78 -3.83 16.04
C GLY A 36 9.33 -2.40 15.71
N GLY A 37 8.59 -2.18 14.62
CA GLY A 37 8.16 -0.84 14.16
C GLY A 37 6.69 -0.50 14.47
N ALA A 38 6.39 0.81 14.48
CA ALA A 38 5.04 1.37 14.67
C ALA A 38 4.03 1.04 13.54
N LEU A 39 4.44 0.27 12.53
CA LEU A 39 3.60 -0.15 11.41
C LEU A 39 2.87 -1.48 11.68
N ALA A 40 3.19 -2.16 12.78
CA ALA A 40 2.37 -3.25 13.36
C ALA A 40 1.14 -2.67 14.10
N ASP A 41 0.45 -1.74 13.46
CA ASP A 41 -0.67 -0.94 13.99
C ASP A 41 -2.02 -1.62 13.66
N PRO A 42 -3.17 -1.21 14.25
CA PRO A 42 -4.49 -1.78 13.98
C PRO A 42 -4.89 -1.81 12.50
N ILE A 43 -4.36 -0.88 11.69
CA ILE A 43 -4.55 -0.85 10.23
C ILE A 43 -4.16 -2.18 9.60
N PHE A 44 -2.97 -2.65 9.96
CA PHE A 44 -2.42 -3.88 9.40
C PHE A 44 -3.24 -5.09 9.87
N THR A 45 -3.64 -5.11 11.14
CA THR A 45 -4.51 -6.17 11.68
C THR A 45 -5.82 -6.26 10.89
N ARG A 46 -6.50 -5.14 10.62
CA ARG A 46 -7.76 -5.13 9.84
C ARG A 46 -7.61 -5.69 8.42
N ILE A 47 -6.44 -5.52 7.79
CA ILE A 47 -6.16 -6.05 6.44
C ILE A 47 -5.79 -7.52 6.52
N SER A 48 -4.92 -7.89 7.46
CA SER A 48 -4.51 -9.28 7.69
C SER A 48 -5.69 -10.18 8.08
N ASP A 49 -6.67 -9.67 8.82
CA ASP A 49 -7.90 -10.41 9.15
C ASP A 49 -8.74 -10.77 7.90
N VAL A 50 -8.66 -9.94 6.85
CA VAL A 50 -9.32 -10.24 5.57
C VAL A 50 -8.55 -11.33 4.82
N PHE A 51 -7.23 -11.34 4.91
CA PHE A 51 -6.34 -12.27 4.21
C PHE A 51 -5.50 -13.12 5.18
N PRO A 52 -6.13 -14.00 5.99
CA PRO A 52 -5.41 -14.78 7.00
C PRO A 52 -4.36 -15.73 6.42
N ASP A 53 -4.53 -16.13 5.15
CA ASP A 53 -3.64 -17.05 4.43
C ASP A 53 -2.52 -16.33 3.66
N VAL A 54 -2.48 -14.99 3.68
CA VAL A 54 -1.48 -14.20 2.96
C VAL A 54 -0.44 -13.69 3.96
N THR A 55 0.75 -14.29 3.93
CA THR A 55 1.89 -13.81 4.71
C THR A 55 2.44 -12.52 4.10
N PRO A 56 2.43 -11.39 4.84
CA PRO A 56 2.98 -10.13 4.34
C PRO A 56 4.50 -10.20 4.16
N ILE A 57 5.00 -9.60 3.08
CA ILE A 57 6.43 -9.51 2.80
C ILE A 57 7.01 -8.33 3.58
N ASP A 58 7.76 -8.62 4.63
CA ASP A 58 8.47 -7.59 5.40
C ASP A 58 9.78 -7.22 4.72
N ARG A 59 9.91 -5.94 4.37
CA ARG A 59 11.06 -5.39 3.63
C ARG A 59 11.72 -4.27 4.43
N THR A 60 12.97 -3.99 4.10
CA THR A 60 13.77 -2.91 4.72
C THR A 60 13.88 -1.66 3.83
N THR A 61 13.57 -1.80 2.54
CA THR A 61 13.60 -0.72 1.57
C THR A 61 12.29 0.07 1.59
N THR A 62 12.34 1.37 1.26
CA THR A 62 11.12 2.20 1.12
C THR A 62 10.38 1.93 -0.17
N ALA A 63 11.09 1.58 -1.25
CA ALA A 63 10.51 1.17 -2.52
C ALA A 63 10.21 -0.34 -2.53
N ALA A 64 8.93 -0.72 -2.47
CA ALA A 64 8.54 -2.14 -2.46
C ALA A 64 8.97 -2.84 -3.75
N TRP A 65 8.94 -2.13 -4.88
CA TRP A 65 9.31 -2.66 -6.19
C TRP A 65 10.80 -3.03 -6.31
N SER A 66 11.65 -2.49 -5.43
CA SER A 66 13.08 -2.85 -5.40
C SER A 66 13.34 -4.14 -4.60
N ASP A 67 12.35 -4.65 -3.88
CA ASP A 67 12.46 -5.93 -3.17
C ASP A 67 12.18 -7.09 -4.14
N PRO A 68 13.11 -8.03 -4.32
CA PRO A 68 12.94 -9.13 -5.27
C PRO A 68 11.78 -10.06 -4.89
N ASN A 69 11.46 -10.20 -3.60
CA ASN A 69 10.34 -11.04 -3.16
C ASN A 69 9.00 -10.41 -3.52
N VAL A 70 8.88 -9.08 -3.39
CA VAL A 70 7.67 -8.34 -3.81
C VAL A 70 7.49 -8.45 -5.32
N LYS A 71 8.57 -8.24 -6.09
CA LYS A 71 8.51 -8.35 -7.55
C LYS A 71 8.14 -9.77 -8.00
N ALA A 72 8.78 -10.79 -7.43
CA ALA A 72 8.46 -12.18 -7.72
C ALA A 72 7.01 -12.55 -7.35
N ALA A 73 6.50 -12.06 -6.21
CA ALA A 73 5.11 -12.28 -5.81
C ALA A 73 4.12 -11.63 -6.80
N VAL A 74 4.40 -10.42 -7.28
CA VAL A 74 3.58 -9.76 -8.30
C VAL A 74 3.65 -10.50 -9.63
N GLU A 75 4.85 -10.89 -10.08
CA GLU A 75 5.04 -11.64 -11.33
C GLU A 75 4.32 -12.99 -11.31
N ALA A 76 4.31 -13.69 -10.17
CA ALA A 76 3.59 -14.95 -9.98
C ALA A 76 2.07 -14.80 -10.14
N THR A 77 1.50 -13.60 -9.97
CA THR A 77 0.07 -13.37 -10.23
C THR A 77 -0.28 -13.38 -11.72
N GLY A 78 0.71 -13.21 -12.61
CA GLY A 78 0.51 -13.06 -14.05
C GLY A 78 -0.23 -11.77 -14.45
N ARG A 79 -0.46 -10.83 -13.54
CA ARG A 79 -1.22 -9.60 -13.80
C ARG A 79 -0.29 -8.47 -14.24
N ARG A 80 -0.68 -7.74 -15.30
CA ARG A 80 0.03 -6.52 -15.77
C ARG A 80 -0.58 -5.23 -15.23
N LYS A 81 -1.82 -5.30 -14.74
CA LYS A 81 -2.56 -4.18 -14.15
C LYS A 81 -2.54 -4.31 -12.64
N LEU A 82 -2.04 -3.28 -11.96
CA LEU A 82 -1.83 -3.27 -10.52
C LEU A 82 -2.68 -2.18 -9.89
N ILE A 83 -3.49 -2.52 -8.90
CA ILE A 83 -4.13 -1.54 -8.03
C ILE A 83 -3.25 -1.41 -6.80
N MET A 84 -2.76 -0.20 -6.51
CA MET A 84 -1.86 0.04 -5.39
C MET A 84 -2.47 1.05 -4.41
N ALA A 85 -2.37 0.71 -3.12
CA ALA A 85 -2.75 1.54 -1.98
C ALA A 85 -1.65 1.42 -0.92
N GLY A 86 -1.46 2.45 -0.08
CA GLY A 86 -0.48 2.35 1.00
C GLY A 86 -0.08 3.65 1.67
N LEU A 87 0.81 3.50 2.64
CA LEU A 87 1.32 4.55 3.51
C LEU A 87 2.86 4.48 3.53
N SER A 88 3.62 5.57 3.36
CA SER A 88 3.19 6.92 2.96
C SER A 88 3.20 7.10 1.43
N THR A 89 2.20 7.82 0.90
CA THR A 89 1.99 8.01 -0.55
C THR A 89 3.22 8.59 -1.26
N GLU A 90 3.89 9.57 -0.65
CA GLU A 90 4.95 10.38 -1.24
C GLU A 90 6.33 9.73 -1.24
N VAL A 91 6.52 8.66 -0.47
CA VAL A 91 7.79 7.92 -0.41
C VAL A 91 7.58 6.50 -0.92
N CYS A 92 6.99 5.65 -0.08
CA CYS A 92 6.95 4.22 -0.35
C CYS A 92 6.12 3.89 -1.58
N LEU A 93 4.98 4.53 -1.73
CA LEU A 93 4.06 4.24 -2.81
C LEU A 93 4.52 4.85 -4.12
N ALA A 94 4.87 6.15 -4.14
CA ALA A 94 5.39 6.81 -5.34
C ALA A 94 6.61 6.09 -5.93
N GLN A 95 7.59 5.70 -5.10
CA GLN A 95 8.77 4.96 -5.58
C GLN A 95 8.41 3.58 -6.14
N THR A 96 7.45 2.89 -5.52
CA THR A 96 6.98 1.57 -5.98
C THR A 96 6.26 1.68 -7.33
N VAL A 97 5.38 2.67 -7.49
CA VAL A 97 4.66 2.93 -8.74
C VAL A 97 5.64 3.21 -9.87
N LEU A 98 6.63 4.08 -9.65
CA LEU A 98 7.64 4.40 -10.67
C LEU A 98 8.44 3.17 -11.11
N GLY A 99 8.80 2.29 -10.17
CA GLY A 99 9.45 1.01 -10.49
C GLY A 99 8.57 0.12 -11.37
N ALA A 100 7.31 -0.04 -11.01
CA ALA A 100 6.35 -0.85 -11.76
C ALA A 100 6.11 -0.32 -13.18
N LEU A 101 5.93 1.00 -13.32
CA LEU A 101 5.76 1.64 -14.62
C LEU A 101 6.99 1.44 -15.51
N LYS A 102 8.21 1.52 -14.95
CA LYS A 102 9.46 1.27 -15.69
C LYS A 102 9.53 -0.16 -16.24
N ASP A 103 9.00 -1.13 -15.50
CA ASP A 103 8.92 -2.53 -15.93
C ASP A 103 7.70 -2.83 -16.84
N GLY A 104 6.97 -1.79 -17.23
CA GLY A 104 5.85 -1.86 -18.18
C GLY A 104 4.54 -2.35 -17.59
N TYR A 105 4.34 -2.23 -16.27
CA TYR A 105 3.05 -2.46 -15.64
C TYR A 105 2.15 -1.23 -15.79
N GLU A 106 0.84 -1.45 -15.79
CA GLU A 106 -0.16 -0.39 -15.70
C GLU A 106 -0.61 -0.28 -14.24
N VAL A 107 -0.52 0.92 -13.67
CA VAL A 107 -0.78 1.12 -12.23
C VAL A 107 -1.96 2.06 -12.01
N TYR A 108 -2.90 1.60 -11.19
CA TYR A 108 -4.06 2.35 -10.73
C TYR A 108 -3.89 2.67 -9.26
N PHE A 109 -4.00 3.95 -8.91
CA PHE A 109 -3.79 4.45 -7.56
C PHE A 109 -5.12 4.60 -6.81
N ALA A 110 -5.29 3.86 -5.71
CA ALA A 110 -6.44 4.02 -4.81
C ALA A 110 -6.16 5.15 -3.82
N SER A 111 -6.52 6.37 -4.21
CA SER A 111 -6.19 7.60 -3.49
C SER A 111 -6.89 7.75 -2.14
N ASP A 112 -8.11 7.24 -2.02
CA ASP A 112 -8.92 7.21 -0.80
C ASP A 112 -8.49 6.12 0.20
N CYS A 113 -7.61 5.21 -0.25
CA CYS A 113 -7.00 4.13 0.51
C CYS A 113 -5.52 4.40 0.82
N SER A 114 -5.03 5.62 0.56
CA SER A 114 -3.63 6.00 0.72
C SER A 114 -3.50 7.32 1.47
N ALA A 115 -2.42 7.51 2.23
CA ALA A 115 -2.19 8.74 2.97
C ALA A 115 -0.71 9.13 3.05
N ALA A 116 -0.48 10.43 3.19
CA ALA A 116 0.86 11.01 3.35
C ALA A 116 1.28 11.11 4.82
N SER A 117 2.58 11.24 5.06
CA SER A 117 3.08 11.42 6.43
C SER A 117 2.63 12.75 7.06
N PRO A 118 2.34 12.79 8.38
CA PRO A 118 1.86 14.00 9.06
C PRO A 118 2.79 15.21 8.93
N SER A 119 4.11 14.99 8.93
CA SER A 119 5.11 16.07 8.88
C SER A 119 5.11 16.82 7.53
N ARG A 120 4.66 16.18 6.45
CA ARG A 120 4.56 16.78 5.12
C ARG A 120 3.15 17.20 4.73
N ALA A 121 2.11 16.63 5.35
CA ALA A 121 0.75 17.15 5.25
C ALA A 121 0.70 18.65 5.66
N THR A 122 1.43 19.02 6.71
CA THR A 122 1.50 20.40 7.22
C THR A 122 2.26 21.36 6.29
N ARG A 123 3.21 20.89 5.47
CA ARG A 123 4.02 21.75 4.58
C ARG A 123 3.31 22.14 3.27
N ALA A 124 2.35 21.34 2.81
CA ALA A 124 1.51 21.67 1.66
C ALA A 124 0.37 22.65 2.02
N ALA A 125 0.21 22.98 3.30
CA ALA A 125 -0.91 23.75 3.84
C ALA A 125 -0.56 25.21 4.22
N ARG A 126 0.62 25.72 3.83
CA ARG A 126 0.89 27.16 3.97
C ARG A 126 0.32 27.89 2.75
N PRO A 127 -0.80 28.63 2.87
CA PRO A 127 -1.29 29.45 1.77
C PRO A 127 -0.22 30.49 1.42
N ALA A 128 0.02 30.67 0.11
CA ALA A 128 0.58 31.91 -0.41
C ALA A 128 -0.52 32.97 -0.45
#